data_AF-A0A8C5RB33-F1
#
_entry.id   AF-A0A8C5RB33-F1
#
_cell.length_a   1.000
_cell.length_b   1.000
_cell.length_c   1.000
_cell.angle_alpha   90.00
_cell.angle_beta   90.00
_cell.angle_gamma   90.00
#
_symmetry.space_group_name_H-M   'P 1'
#
loop_
_entity.id
_entity.type
_entity.pdbx_description
1 polymer ?
#
loop_
_entity_poly.entity_id
_entity_poly.type
_entity_poly.pdbx_seq_one_letter_code
_entity_poly.pdbx_strand_id
1 'polypeptide(L)'
;MEKKDVGTFNCPHYKEPDCGEEILPMKIYENKDCCFRPICPGCNPNLCPEINLSCMVGHEPVLIPSECCLDISCVLKKVCVKDGIEYQPDTRIPSPPGSCEEYYCTNELDETSGFYIVSETTQICNTLCAPGQVYQGLPEQCCGKCVQVACVVTVPEIPDIDFTTPSEGYKIIPPGEVWYPTEDKCTGYTCAQVEGQLSTIVVNENCIHLGPESCEPGEDYRKHSGECCGHCVQLACVIIAASGRIIFLMENGTWTQDNKTCTSYACHRINGKLSTIATEIKCLHQSQEDCKTGEKYEIIAGQCCGHCVKTACVITSSSGEFNIIKAGVVFYSKDDVCTSYKCVNVSGQLEVVQEVETCAYKTADSCKPGSVFNKPGNQCCGTCVETLCFILTPSGEVKLLMVNDIWYPSNDSCTYYKCVQSEGQFFAVIVTQNCRYKSENDCNRNEEYVKLPKECCGICVKNSCFITTATGATKILKVGETWTPENDKCITYSCIGSQGQVVTSVMNKICPVITEKDCESGTMEMTSDGCCRVCKASKVCRRMFNSTLIEKNGCKLVENVPYCKGICAPSMTSLSPESGRMRDECECCTSTKVSQRQIRLQCPYDKRPLTHTYDYIENCDCKTVRCRD
;
A
#
# COMPACT_ATOMS: atom_id res chain seq x y z
N MET A 1 -81.09 -76.81 200.63
CA MET A 1 -80.31 -77.45 201.71
C MET A 1 -78.84 -77.41 201.32
N GLU A 2 -78.03 -76.98 202.28
CA GLU A 2 -76.58 -77.20 202.46
C GLU A 2 -75.54 -76.58 201.51
N LYS A 3 -74.56 -75.94 202.17
CA LYS A 3 -73.29 -75.38 201.69
C LYS A 3 -72.27 -76.48 201.35
N LYS A 4 -71.32 -76.13 200.48
CA LYS A 4 -69.89 -76.52 200.61
C LYS A 4 -68.95 -75.52 199.91
N ASP A 5 -67.71 -75.54 200.36
CA ASP A 5 -66.69 -74.47 200.39
C ASP A 5 -65.93 -74.08 199.10
N VAL A 6 -65.55 -72.80 199.11
CA VAL A 6 -64.33 -72.07 198.66
C VAL A 6 -63.31 -72.69 197.67
N GLY A 7 -62.96 -71.88 196.67
CA GLY A 7 -61.65 -71.87 196.00
C GLY A 7 -61.49 -70.68 195.03
N THR A 8 -60.74 -69.64 195.40
CA THR A 8 -60.40 -68.47 194.56
C THR A 8 -59.29 -68.81 193.56
N PHE A 9 -59.54 -68.63 192.26
CA PHE A 9 -58.58 -68.84 191.16
C PHE A 9 -58.12 -67.48 190.60
N ASN A 10 -56.82 -67.19 190.65
CA ASN A 10 -56.21 -65.95 190.12
C ASN A 10 -55.42 -66.25 188.84
N CYS A 11 -55.74 -65.58 187.73
CA CYS A 11 -55.00 -65.68 186.46
C CYS A 11 -53.62 -64.98 186.54
N PRO A 12 -52.56 -65.54 185.94
CA PRO A 12 -51.27 -64.87 185.83
C PRO A 12 -51.38 -63.62 184.93
N HIS A 13 -50.72 -62.53 185.33
CA HIS A 13 -50.71 -61.26 184.58
C HIS A 13 -49.89 -61.43 183.29
N TYR A 14 -50.56 -61.50 182.12
CA TYR A 14 -49.89 -61.57 180.82
C TYR A 14 -49.43 -60.17 180.38
N LYS A 15 -48.21 -60.08 179.85
CA LYS A 15 -47.66 -58.85 179.25
C LYS A 15 -48.41 -58.57 177.94
N GLU A 16 -48.92 -57.35 177.74
CA GLU A 16 -49.63 -56.99 176.51
C GLU A 16 -48.70 -57.10 175.28
N PRO A 17 -49.14 -57.74 174.18
CA PRO A 17 -48.39 -57.74 172.92
C PRO A 17 -48.48 -56.34 172.27
N ASP A 18 -47.32 -55.80 171.90
CA ASP A 18 -47.19 -54.56 171.14
C ASP A 18 -47.46 -54.84 169.65
N CYS A 19 -48.68 -54.52 169.20
CA CYS A 19 -49.07 -54.60 167.80
C CYS A 19 -48.87 -53.20 167.22
N GLY A 20 -47.70 -53.02 166.59
CA GLY A 20 -47.15 -51.73 166.17
C GLY A 20 -48.15 -50.79 165.48
N GLU A 21 -47.93 -49.49 165.67
CA GLU A 21 -48.76 -48.41 165.16
C GLU A 21 -48.71 -48.33 163.63
N GLU A 22 -49.51 -49.14 162.95
CA GLU A 22 -50.03 -48.83 161.63
C GLU A 22 -51.35 -49.59 161.41
N ILE A 23 -52.43 -48.94 161.85
CA ILE A 23 -53.83 -49.11 161.42
C ILE A 23 -54.38 -50.56 161.50
N LEU A 24 -54.59 -50.97 162.76
CA LEU A 24 -55.73 -51.74 163.33
C LEU A 24 -56.39 -52.81 162.43
N PRO A 25 -56.34 -54.08 162.86
CA PRO A 25 -57.51 -54.57 163.59
C PRO A 25 -57.24 -55.07 165.01
N MET A 26 -58.03 -54.48 165.92
CA MET A 26 -58.80 -55.10 167.01
C MET A 26 -58.16 -56.18 167.90
N LYS A 27 -58.05 -55.86 169.20
CA LYS A 27 -57.76 -56.84 170.27
C LYS A 27 -58.95 -57.80 170.43
N ILE A 28 -58.73 -59.09 170.18
CA ILE A 28 -59.71 -60.15 170.43
C ILE A 28 -59.12 -61.11 171.48
N TYR A 29 -59.97 -61.59 172.40
CA TYR A 29 -59.56 -62.43 173.52
C TYR A 29 -59.87 -63.89 173.25
N GLU A 30 -58.85 -64.74 173.21
CA GLU A 30 -59.02 -66.19 173.10
C GLU A 30 -59.09 -66.81 174.52
N ASN A 31 -60.11 -67.63 174.76
CA ASN A 31 -60.31 -68.28 176.07
C ASN A 31 -59.54 -69.60 176.12
N LYS A 32 -58.54 -69.68 176.98
CA LYS A 32 -57.82 -70.92 177.27
C LYS A 32 -57.79 -71.11 178.78
N ASP A 33 -58.41 -72.20 179.25
CA ASP A 33 -58.47 -72.58 180.67
C ASP A 33 -58.91 -71.42 181.61
N CYS A 34 -60.01 -70.75 181.23
CA CYS A 34 -60.68 -69.68 181.98
C CYS A 34 -59.87 -68.37 182.16
N CYS A 35 -58.78 -68.17 181.41
CA CYS A 35 -58.05 -66.90 181.33
C CYS A 35 -57.98 -66.39 179.87
N PHE A 36 -58.20 -65.09 179.67
CA PHE A 36 -58.23 -64.45 178.36
C PHE A 36 -56.85 -63.94 177.92
N ARG A 37 -56.40 -64.32 176.72
CA ARG A 37 -55.13 -63.83 176.11
C ARG A 37 -55.42 -62.99 174.85
N PRO A 38 -54.84 -61.78 174.70
CA PRO A 38 -54.96 -60.98 173.48
C PRO A 38 -54.00 -61.46 172.35
N ILE A 39 -54.48 -61.44 171.10
CA ILE A 39 -53.73 -61.70 169.84
C ILE A 39 -54.17 -60.71 168.73
N CYS A 40 -53.36 -60.51 167.67
CA CYS A 40 -53.62 -59.53 166.57
C CYS A 40 -53.76 -60.22 165.17
N PRO A 41 -54.91 -60.10 164.48
CA PRO A 41 -55.12 -60.56 163.08
C PRO A 41 -55.13 -59.41 162.03
N GLY A 42 -54.74 -59.64 160.75
CA GLY A 42 -54.41 -58.60 159.73
C GLY A 42 -55.50 -58.12 158.71
N CYS A 43 -55.16 -57.02 157.99
CA CYS A 43 -55.74 -56.19 156.86
C CYS A 43 -57.28 -56.03 156.65
N ASN A 44 -57.73 -54.81 156.27
CA ASN A 44 -59.13 -54.46 155.88
C ASN A 44 -59.23 -53.87 154.44
N PRO A 45 -59.91 -54.54 153.49
CA PRO A 45 -59.95 -54.16 152.07
C PRO A 45 -60.85 -52.97 151.70
N ASN A 46 -61.67 -52.42 152.62
CA ASN A 46 -62.58 -51.31 152.30
C ASN A 46 -61.90 -49.91 152.25
N LEU A 47 -60.57 -49.84 152.42
CA LEU A 47 -59.80 -48.60 152.49
C LEU A 47 -58.79 -48.44 151.32
N CYS A 48 -58.86 -49.26 150.27
CA CYS A 48 -57.99 -49.13 149.09
C CYS A 48 -58.36 -47.89 148.25
N PRO A 49 -57.37 -47.13 147.72
CA PRO A 49 -57.62 -45.97 146.85
C PRO A 49 -58.13 -46.38 145.45
N GLU A 50 -58.87 -45.49 144.77
CA GLU A 50 -59.27 -45.69 143.37
C GLU A 50 -58.05 -45.70 142.44
N ILE A 51 -58.05 -46.62 141.46
CA ILE A 51 -56.92 -46.87 140.58
C ILE A 51 -57.08 -46.10 139.25
N ASN A 52 -56.04 -45.37 138.83
CA ASN A 52 -56.01 -44.62 137.57
C ASN A 52 -55.48 -45.47 136.39
N LEU A 53 -56.32 -45.74 135.39
CA LEU A 53 -56.05 -46.60 134.22
C LEU A 53 -55.34 -45.88 133.05
N SER A 54 -54.44 -44.93 133.30
CA SER A 54 -53.74 -44.22 132.21
C SER A 54 -52.29 -44.67 132.04
N CYS A 55 -51.89 -45.01 130.81
CA CYS A 55 -50.51 -45.32 130.43
C CYS A 55 -49.99 -44.32 129.38
N MET A 56 -48.67 -44.26 129.21
CA MET A 56 -48.04 -43.44 128.15
C MET A 56 -48.39 -43.95 126.75
N VAL A 57 -48.28 -43.07 125.75
CA VAL A 57 -48.55 -43.40 124.34
C VAL A 57 -47.79 -44.67 123.93
N GLY A 58 -48.49 -45.58 123.27
CA GLY A 58 -48.00 -46.89 122.90
C GLY A 58 -48.11 -47.96 124.00
N HIS A 59 -48.68 -47.67 125.17
CA HIS A 59 -48.88 -48.66 126.24
C HIS A 59 -50.35 -48.79 126.65
N GLU A 60 -50.74 -49.95 127.16
CA GLU A 60 -52.08 -50.21 127.72
C GLU A 60 -52.00 -50.74 129.16
N PRO A 61 -52.93 -50.33 130.06
CA PRO A 61 -52.91 -50.73 131.46
C PRO A 61 -53.45 -52.15 131.67
N VAL A 62 -52.79 -52.92 132.53
CA VAL A 62 -53.19 -54.27 132.97
C VAL A 62 -53.19 -54.33 134.49
N LEU A 63 -54.26 -54.86 135.10
CA LEU A 63 -54.40 -54.98 136.56
C LEU A 63 -53.71 -56.24 137.09
N ILE A 64 -52.95 -56.10 138.19
CA ILE A 64 -52.24 -57.21 138.86
C ILE A 64 -52.59 -57.29 140.37
N PRO A 65 -52.58 -58.49 140.99
CA PRO A 65 -52.87 -58.66 142.42
C PRO A 65 -51.68 -58.26 143.31
N SER A 66 -51.93 -57.49 144.39
CA SER A 66 -50.97 -57.20 145.47
C SER A 66 -51.52 -57.70 146.83
N GLU A 67 -50.67 -57.81 147.85
CA GLU A 67 -50.99 -58.49 149.13
C GLU A 67 -52.16 -57.87 149.94
N CYS A 68 -52.70 -56.70 149.57
CA CYS A 68 -54.00 -56.25 150.10
C CYS A 68 -54.87 -55.39 149.12
N CYS A 69 -54.32 -54.75 148.07
CA CYS A 69 -55.07 -53.99 147.04
C CYS A 69 -54.65 -54.41 145.62
N LEU A 70 -55.43 -54.06 144.58
CA LEU A 70 -55.03 -54.24 143.16
C LEU A 70 -54.04 -53.14 142.73
N ASP A 71 -53.13 -53.45 141.81
CA ASP A 71 -52.16 -52.50 141.23
C ASP A 71 -52.19 -52.53 139.69
N ILE A 72 -51.64 -51.52 139.02
CA ILE A 72 -51.57 -51.44 137.54
C ILE A 72 -50.14 -51.59 137.04
N SER A 73 -49.99 -52.38 135.98
CA SER A 73 -48.79 -52.46 135.14
C SER A 73 -49.12 -52.05 133.70
N CYS A 74 -48.32 -51.17 133.09
CA CYS A 74 -48.49 -50.77 131.69
C CYS A 74 -47.66 -51.67 130.76
N VAL A 75 -48.31 -52.30 129.77
CA VAL A 75 -47.65 -53.16 128.77
C VAL A 75 -47.64 -52.50 127.38
N LEU A 76 -46.64 -52.84 126.56
CA LEU A 76 -46.44 -52.27 125.21
C LEU A 76 -47.50 -52.73 124.21
N LYS A 77 -48.09 -51.78 123.46
CA LYS A 77 -48.93 -52.02 122.27
C LYS A 77 -48.07 -52.26 121.03
N LYS A 78 -48.64 -52.96 120.05
CA LYS A 78 -48.05 -53.20 118.73
C LYS A 78 -48.52 -52.16 117.71
N VAL A 79 -47.91 -50.97 117.77
CA VAL A 79 -48.19 -49.78 116.93
C VAL A 79 -46.89 -49.05 116.62
N CYS A 80 -46.87 -48.17 115.60
CA CYS A 80 -45.79 -47.20 115.45
C CYS A 80 -46.08 -45.96 116.28
N VAL A 81 -45.04 -45.36 116.86
CA VAL A 81 -45.15 -44.07 117.54
C VAL A 81 -44.24 -43.07 116.83
N LYS A 82 -44.83 -42.06 116.19
CA LYS A 82 -44.10 -40.94 115.58
C LYS A 82 -44.72 -39.62 116.04
N ASP A 83 -43.87 -38.72 116.52
CA ASP A 83 -44.25 -37.40 117.05
C ASP A 83 -45.35 -37.46 118.14
N GLY A 84 -45.33 -38.50 118.98
CA GLY A 84 -46.27 -38.68 120.10
C GLY A 84 -47.66 -39.17 119.71
N ILE A 85 -47.88 -39.61 118.47
CA ILE A 85 -49.14 -40.16 117.95
C ILE A 85 -48.97 -41.66 117.65
N GLU A 86 -49.97 -42.46 118.01
CA GLU A 86 -50.04 -43.90 117.67
C GLU A 86 -50.56 -44.07 116.25
N TYR A 87 -49.84 -44.82 115.43
CA TYR A 87 -50.26 -45.22 114.08
C TYR A 87 -50.41 -46.74 114.02
N GLN A 88 -51.53 -47.19 113.47
CA GLN A 88 -51.76 -48.61 113.20
C GLN A 88 -50.85 -49.07 112.07
N PRO A 89 -50.47 -50.35 112.04
CA PRO A 89 -49.66 -50.89 110.96
C PRO A 89 -50.32 -50.71 109.59
N ASP A 90 -49.49 -50.58 108.56
CA ASP A 90 -49.87 -50.36 107.16
C ASP A 90 -50.64 -49.05 106.91
N THR A 91 -50.57 -48.10 107.85
CA THR A 91 -51.13 -46.75 107.68
C THR A 91 -50.09 -45.75 107.19
N ARG A 92 -50.52 -44.84 106.31
CA ARG A 92 -49.72 -43.69 105.86
C ARG A 92 -49.71 -42.63 106.94
N ILE A 93 -48.52 -42.18 107.30
CA ILE A 93 -48.31 -41.09 108.26
C ILE A 93 -48.25 -39.77 107.47
N PRO A 94 -48.98 -38.72 107.89
CA PRO A 94 -48.96 -37.44 107.19
C PRO A 94 -47.55 -36.84 107.10
N SER A 95 -47.12 -36.52 105.88
CA SER A 95 -45.87 -35.79 105.63
C SER A 95 -46.08 -34.27 105.68
N PRO A 96 -45.03 -33.47 105.98
CA PRO A 96 -45.10 -32.02 105.92
C PRO A 96 -45.51 -31.50 104.52
N PRO A 97 -46.29 -30.40 104.42
CA PRO A 97 -46.67 -29.81 103.13
C PRO A 97 -45.42 -29.44 102.30
N GLY A 98 -45.40 -29.84 101.02
CA GLY A 98 -44.26 -29.58 100.12
C GLY A 98 -43.06 -30.52 100.31
N SER A 99 -43.10 -31.48 101.24
CA SER A 99 -42.07 -32.52 101.33
C SER A 99 -42.24 -33.58 100.24
N CYS A 100 -41.12 -34.10 99.74
CA CYS A 100 -41.06 -35.26 98.84
C CYS A 100 -40.93 -36.59 99.59
N GLU A 101 -40.96 -36.56 100.92
CA GLU A 101 -40.88 -37.72 101.80
C GLU A 101 -42.27 -38.29 102.07
N GLU A 102 -42.41 -39.61 102.01
CA GLU A 102 -43.60 -40.33 102.46
C GLU A 102 -43.25 -41.29 103.59
N TYR A 103 -44.08 -41.29 104.63
CA TYR A 103 -43.91 -42.12 105.82
C TYR A 103 -45.03 -43.14 105.96
N TYR A 104 -44.69 -44.38 106.31
CA TYR A 104 -45.67 -45.45 106.55
C TYR A 104 -45.31 -46.23 107.81
N CYS A 105 -46.31 -46.59 108.61
CA CYS A 105 -46.12 -47.50 109.74
C CYS A 105 -46.01 -48.93 109.22
N THR A 106 -44.89 -49.61 109.51
CA THR A 106 -44.68 -51.00 109.08
C THR A 106 -45.18 -52.00 110.13
N ASN A 107 -45.10 -53.29 109.81
CA ASN A 107 -45.34 -54.38 110.76
C ASN A 107 -44.02 -54.91 111.40
N GLU A 108 -42.89 -54.25 111.15
CA GLU A 108 -41.57 -54.68 111.64
C GLU A 108 -41.30 -54.09 113.02
N LEU A 109 -40.81 -54.91 113.96
CA LEU A 109 -40.54 -54.48 115.34
C LEU A 109 -39.18 -53.79 115.44
N ASP A 110 -39.14 -52.63 116.09
CA ASP A 110 -37.91 -52.00 116.54
C ASP A 110 -37.40 -52.70 117.80
N GLU A 111 -36.22 -53.30 117.71
CA GLU A 111 -35.56 -54.04 118.81
C GLU A 111 -35.27 -53.14 120.02
N THR A 112 -35.19 -51.83 119.84
CA THR A 112 -34.84 -50.87 120.90
C THR A 112 -36.07 -50.39 121.67
N SER A 113 -37.12 -49.98 120.96
CA SER A 113 -38.33 -49.40 121.58
C SER A 113 -39.45 -50.41 121.82
N GLY A 114 -39.44 -51.55 121.13
CA GLY A 114 -40.50 -52.56 121.18
C GLY A 114 -41.78 -52.20 120.40
N PHE A 115 -41.80 -51.03 119.75
CA PHE A 115 -42.85 -50.55 118.82
C PHE A 115 -42.60 -51.01 117.39
N TYR A 116 -43.56 -50.77 116.49
CA TYR A 116 -43.34 -50.98 115.06
C TYR A 116 -42.56 -49.82 114.40
N ILE A 117 -41.75 -50.14 113.39
CA ILE A 117 -40.87 -49.21 112.67
C ILE A 117 -41.67 -48.33 111.70
N VAL A 118 -41.34 -47.04 111.62
CA VAL A 118 -41.80 -46.15 110.56
C VAL A 118 -40.82 -46.17 109.39
N SER A 119 -41.28 -46.58 108.21
CA SER A 119 -40.49 -46.55 106.97
C SER A 119 -40.64 -45.22 106.23
N GLU A 120 -39.58 -44.77 105.55
CA GLU A 120 -39.52 -43.54 104.76
C GLU A 120 -39.14 -43.81 103.30
N THR A 121 -39.79 -43.10 102.36
CA THR A 121 -39.45 -43.10 100.92
C THR A 121 -39.40 -41.68 100.37
N THR A 122 -38.53 -41.38 99.39
CA THR A 122 -38.33 -40.03 98.82
C THR A 122 -38.54 -39.99 97.30
N GLN A 123 -39.35 -39.04 96.82
CA GLN A 123 -39.59 -38.81 95.38
C GLN A 123 -38.52 -37.89 94.74
N ILE A 124 -38.03 -38.24 93.55
CA ILE A 124 -37.07 -37.43 92.76
C ILE A 124 -37.79 -36.79 91.56
N CYS A 125 -37.61 -35.47 91.35
CA CYS A 125 -38.25 -34.73 90.26
C CYS A 125 -37.38 -34.67 89.00
N ASN A 126 -38.01 -34.79 87.82
CA ASN A 126 -37.33 -34.54 86.55
C ASN A 126 -37.25 -33.02 86.28
N THR A 127 -36.03 -32.48 86.23
CA THR A 127 -35.77 -31.06 85.99
C THR A 127 -35.37 -30.75 84.54
N LEU A 128 -35.31 -31.76 83.67
CA LEU A 128 -34.99 -31.59 82.25
C LEU A 128 -36.24 -31.15 81.48
N CYS A 129 -36.17 -29.96 80.86
CA CYS A 129 -37.24 -29.41 80.04
C CYS A 129 -36.86 -29.43 78.54
N ALA A 130 -37.87 -29.36 77.67
CA ALA A 130 -37.66 -29.26 76.23
C ALA A 130 -36.94 -27.92 75.87
N PRO A 131 -36.27 -27.84 74.70
CA PRO A 131 -35.64 -26.60 74.25
C PRO A 131 -36.63 -25.42 74.26
N GLY A 132 -36.16 -24.25 74.70
CA GLY A 132 -37.00 -23.05 74.88
C GLY A 132 -37.89 -23.06 76.12
N GLN A 133 -37.81 -24.08 76.98
CA GLN A 133 -38.49 -24.16 78.27
C GLN A 133 -37.51 -24.21 79.45
N VAL A 134 -37.94 -23.73 80.61
CA VAL A 134 -37.17 -23.74 81.86
C VAL A 134 -38.01 -24.35 82.98
N TYR A 135 -37.39 -25.19 83.81
CA TYR A 135 -38.04 -25.81 84.97
C TYR A 135 -38.28 -24.77 86.07
N GLN A 136 -39.52 -24.65 86.51
CA GLN A 136 -39.91 -23.73 87.57
C GLN A 136 -40.55 -24.52 88.72
N GLY A 137 -39.91 -24.48 89.89
CA GLY A 137 -40.44 -25.06 91.14
C GLY A 137 -41.75 -24.39 91.54
N LEU A 138 -42.70 -25.18 92.04
CA LEU A 138 -43.98 -24.69 92.54
C LEU A 138 -43.98 -24.72 94.07
N PRO A 139 -44.41 -23.64 94.77
CA PRO A 139 -44.58 -23.67 96.21
C PRO A 139 -45.59 -24.75 96.63
N GLU A 140 -45.33 -25.43 97.75
CA GLU A 140 -46.22 -26.46 98.35
C GLU A 140 -46.43 -27.75 97.53
N GLN A 141 -45.65 -27.96 96.46
CA GLN A 141 -45.63 -29.20 95.69
C GLN A 141 -44.21 -29.78 95.62
N CYS A 142 -44.07 -31.10 95.66
CA CYS A 142 -42.76 -31.76 95.58
C CYS A 142 -42.05 -31.47 94.23
N CYS A 143 -42.78 -31.50 93.11
CA CYS A 143 -42.22 -31.25 91.78
C CYS A 143 -42.85 -30.04 91.08
N GLY A 144 -42.02 -29.31 90.33
CA GLY A 144 -42.37 -28.14 89.52
C GLY A 144 -42.78 -28.48 88.09
N LYS A 145 -42.90 -27.45 87.25
CA LYS A 145 -43.33 -27.57 85.84
C LYS A 145 -42.38 -26.83 84.88
N CYS A 146 -42.28 -27.30 83.64
CA CYS A 146 -41.56 -26.61 82.58
C CYS A 146 -42.41 -25.46 82.00
N VAL A 147 -41.84 -24.26 81.91
CA VAL A 147 -42.49 -23.05 81.37
C VAL A 147 -41.73 -22.57 80.14
N GLN A 148 -42.46 -22.24 79.07
CA GLN A 148 -41.88 -21.72 77.83
C GLN A 148 -41.36 -20.29 78.05
N VAL A 149 -40.07 -20.08 77.82
CA VAL A 149 -39.40 -18.76 77.99
C VAL A 149 -38.82 -18.22 76.69
N ALA A 150 -38.74 -19.05 75.64
CA ALA A 150 -38.24 -18.67 74.33
C ALA A 150 -38.93 -19.48 73.23
N CYS A 151 -38.79 -19.01 71.98
CA CYS A 151 -39.29 -19.71 70.81
C CYS A 151 -38.19 -20.59 70.21
N VAL A 152 -38.59 -21.72 69.63
CA VAL A 152 -37.67 -22.66 68.96
C VAL A 152 -37.98 -22.68 67.48
N VAL A 153 -36.98 -22.39 66.65
CA VAL A 153 -37.07 -22.47 65.18
C VAL A 153 -36.22 -23.66 64.72
N THR A 154 -36.82 -24.63 64.04
CA THR A 154 -36.10 -25.72 63.39
C THR A 154 -35.45 -25.21 62.11
N VAL A 155 -34.14 -25.40 61.97
CA VAL A 155 -33.39 -25.02 60.77
C VAL A 155 -33.09 -26.30 60.00
N PRO A 156 -33.45 -26.41 58.70
CA PRO A 156 -33.03 -27.53 57.86
C PRO A 156 -31.50 -27.65 57.91
N GLU A 157 -31.01 -28.87 58.12
CA GLU A 157 -29.61 -29.19 58.37
C GLU A 157 -28.63 -28.45 57.45
N ILE A 158 -27.60 -27.83 58.05
CA ILE A 158 -26.34 -27.53 57.38
C ILE A 158 -25.60 -28.87 57.26
N PRO A 159 -25.13 -29.30 56.08
CA PRO A 159 -24.30 -30.50 55.98
C PRO A 159 -22.97 -30.27 56.71
N ASP A 160 -22.68 -31.20 57.61
CA ASP A 160 -21.55 -31.20 58.55
C ASP A 160 -20.18 -30.85 57.95
N ILE A 161 -19.44 -29.99 58.65
CA ILE A 161 -17.98 -30.04 58.71
C ILE A 161 -17.57 -29.90 60.18
N ASP A 162 -17.78 -30.95 60.98
CA ASP A 162 -16.81 -31.51 61.96
C ASP A 162 -17.52 -32.48 62.94
N PHE A 163 -16.99 -33.70 63.06
CA PHE A 163 -17.69 -34.90 63.54
C PHE A 163 -17.65 -35.10 65.07
N THR A 164 -17.67 -34.02 65.87
CA THR A 164 -17.47 -34.16 67.34
C THR A 164 -18.55 -33.57 68.25
N THR A 165 -19.66 -33.03 67.71
CA THR A 165 -20.84 -32.64 68.51
C THR A 165 -22.11 -32.68 67.66
N PRO A 166 -23.22 -33.32 68.10
CA PRO A 166 -24.51 -33.14 67.45
C PRO A 166 -24.96 -31.70 67.71
N SER A 167 -24.87 -30.83 66.71
CA SER A 167 -25.57 -29.55 66.73
C SER A 167 -27.06 -29.86 66.53
N GLU A 168 -27.82 -29.82 67.61
CA GLU A 168 -29.27 -30.00 67.50
C GLU A 168 -29.82 -28.94 66.51
N GLY A 169 -30.57 -29.38 65.50
CA GLY A 169 -31.01 -28.60 64.33
C GLY A 169 -32.06 -27.51 64.62
N TYR A 170 -31.89 -26.76 65.70
CA TYR A 170 -32.81 -25.72 66.11
C TYR A 170 -32.09 -24.48 66.68
N LYS A 171 -32.74 -23.32 66.57
CA LYS A 171 -32.32 -22.05 67.15
C LYS A 171 -33.33 -21.60 68.21
N ILE A 172 -32.83 -21.25 69.40
CA ILE A 172 -33.64 -20.63 70.46
C ILE A 172 -33.58 -19.11 70.29
N ILE A 173 -34.75 -18.46 70.23
CA ILE A 173 -34.89 -17.00 70.05
C ILE A 173 -35.58 -16.42 71.30
N PRO A 174 -34.86 -15.60 72.10
CA PRO A 174 -35.46 -14.86 73.20
C PRO A 174 -36.55 -13.88 72.73
N PRO A 175 -37.56 -13.58 73.56
CA PRO A 175 -38.58 -12.60 73.22
C PRO A 175 -37.99 -11.24 72.88
N GLY A 176 -38.38 -10.67 71.74
CA GLY A 176 -37.92 -9.36 71.26
C GLY A 176 -36.60 -9.36 70.49
N GLU A 177 -35.89 -10.49 70.40
CA GLU A 177 -34.74 -10.62 69.49
C GLU A 177 -35.19 -11.05 68.09
N VAL A 178 -34.45 -10.62 67.06
CA VAL A 178 -34.61 -11.06 65.68
C VAL A 178 -33.37 -11.84 65.28
N TRP A 179 -33.58 -13.06 64.80
CA TRP A 179 -32.52 -13.91 64.26
C TRP A 179 -32.70 -14.08 62.76
N TYR A 180 -31.59 -13.98 62.02
CA TYR A 180 -31.54 -14.21 60.58
C TYR A 180 -30.73 -15.47 60.29
N PRO A 181 -31.24 -16.39 59.45
CA PRO A 181 -30.46 -17.51 58.91
C PRO A 181 -29.20 -17.02 58.18
N THR A 182 -28.14 -17.84 58.21
CA THR A 182 -26.86 -17.50 57.57
C THR A 182 -26.98 -17.35 56.05
N GLU A 183 -27.85 -18.15 55.40
CA GLU A 183 -28.05 -18.13 53.94
C GLU A 183 -29.08 -17.09 53.49
N ASP A 184 -30.04 -16.73 54.35
CA ASP A 184 -31.08 -15.75 54.05
C ASP A 184 -31.12 -14.68 55.15
N LYS A 185 -30.39 -13.58 54.92
CA LYS A 185 -30.46 -12.39 55.78
C LYS A 185 -31.65 -11.49 55.48
N CYS A 186 -32.50 -11.82 54.52
CA CYS A 186 -33.69 -11.04 54.20
C CYS A 186 -34.94 -11.50 54.96
N THR A 187 -34.97 -12.77 55.39
CA THR A 187 -36.06 -13.36 56.17
C THR A 187 -35.62 -13.58 57.62
N GLY A 188 -36.01 -12.67 58.52
CA GLY A 188 -35.78 -12.77 59.96
C GLY A 188 -36.89 -13.51 60.70
N TYR A 189 -36.55 -14.13 61.83
CA TYR A 189 -37.48 -14.77 62.75
C TYR A 189 -37.38 -14.08 64.11
N THR A 190 -38.50 -13.69 64.70
CA THR A 190 -38.56 -13.10 66.03
C THR A 190 -39.50 -13.86 66.94
N CYS A 191 -39.18 -13.92 68.23
CA CYS A 191 -40.07 -14.48 69.23
C CYS A 191 -40.93 -13.38 69.85
N ALA A 192 -42.25 -13.49 69.71
CA ALA A 192 -43.18 -12.54 70.29
C ALA A 192 -44.38 -13.25 70.93
N GLN A 193 -45.06 -12.53 71.82
CA GLN A 193 -46.25 -13.04 72.48
C GLN A 193 -47.46 -12.88 71.54
N VAL A 194 -48.00 -14.01 71.10
CA VAL A 194 -49.21 -14.10 70.27
C VAL A 194 -50.26 -14.83 71.09
N GLU A 195 -51.38 -14.16 71.37
CA GLU A 195 -52.48 -14.72 72.18
C GLU A 195 -52.06 -15.26 73.57
N GLY A 196 -51.05 -14.64 74.18
CA GLY A 196 -50.57 -15.02 75.52
C GLY A 196 -49.47 -16.09 75.53
N GLN A 197 -49.18 -16.74 74.40
CA GLN A 197 -48.11 -17.72 74.24
C GLN A 197 -46.96 -17.19 73.37
N LEU A 198 -45.72 -17.62 73.63
CA LEU A 198 -44.58 -17.27 72.81
C LEU A 198 -44.63 -18.03 71.47
N SER A 199 -44.71 -17.29 70.37
CA SER A 199 -44.75 -17.79 68.99
C SER A 199 -43.71 -17.11 68.11
N THR A 200 -43.23 -17.83 67.09
CA THR A 200 -42.28 -17.33 66.10
C THR A 200 -43.00 -16.51 65.03
N ILE A 201 -42.54 -15.29 64.76
CA ILE A 201 -43.05 -14.40 63.70
C ILE A 201 -41.96 -14.18 62.66
N VAL A 202 -42.33 -14.21 61.38
CA VAL A 202 -41.43 -13.93 60.25
C VAL A 202 -41.42 -12.43 59.93
N VAL A 203 -40.24 -11.86 59.76
CA VAL A 203 -39.99 -10.44 59.43
C VAL A 203 -39.17 -10.37 58.16
N ASN A 204 -39.73 -9.80 57.08
CA ASN A 204 -39.03 -9.66 55.79
C ASN A 204 -38.53 -8.22 55.58
N GLU A 205 -37.28 -8.06 55.13
CA GLU A 205 -36.77 -6.76 54.66
C GLU A 205 -37.18 -6.49 53.20
N ASN A 206 -37.71 -5.28 52.93
CA ASN A 206 -38.06 -4.84 51.58
C ASN A 206 -36.92 -4.02 50.95
N CYS A 207 -36.41 -4.43 49.78
CA CYS A 207 -35.33 -3.72 49.09
C CYS A 207 -35.83 -2.65 48.12
N ILE A 208 -35.17 -1.48 48.13
CA ILE A 208 -35.42 -0.38 47.19
C ILE A 208 -34.82 -0.68 45.80
N HIS A 209 -33.61 -1.26 45.77
CA HIS A 209 -32.95 -1.71 44.54
C HIS A 209 -32.90 -3.24 44.50
N LEU A 210 -33.74 -3.81 43.63
CA LEU A 210 -33.91 -5.26 43.50
C LEU A 210 -32.87 -5.90 42.59
N GLY A 211 -32.23 -5.09 41.73
CA GLY A 211 -31.21 -5.53 40.77
C GLY A 211 -30.62 -4.36 39.97
N PRO A 212 -29.71 -4.63 39.03
CA PRO A 212 -29.02 -3.62 38.21
C PRO A 212 -29.94 -2.67 37.45
N GLU A 213 -31.10 -3.15 37.02
CA GLU A 213 -32.14 -2.36 36.34
C GLU A 213 -32.80 -1.30 37.24
N SER A 214 -32.59 -1.37 38.55
CA SER A 214 -33.10 -0.40 39.52
C SER A 214 -32.20 0.84 39.68
N CYS A 215 -31.03 0.88 39.01
CA CYS A 215 -30.09 1.99 39.09
C CYS A 215 -30.23 2.96 37.91
N GLU A 216 -29.94 4.25 38.14
CA GLU A 216 -29.94 5.22 37.06
C GLU A 216 -28.77 4.96 36.08
N PRO A 217 -28.88 5.37 34.80
CA PRO A 217 -27.75 5.32 33.89
C PRO A 217 -26.53 6.02 34.50
N GLY A 218 -25.36 5.38 34.44
CA GLY A 218 -24.11 5.90 35.01
C GLY A 218 -23.85 5.45 36.46
N GLU A 219 -24.77 4.71 37.05
CA GLU A 219 -24.62 4.02 38.31
C GLU A 219 -24.41 2.51 38.12
N ASP A 220 -23.82 1.87 39.12
CA ASP A 220 -23.55 0.44 39.16
C ASP A 220 -24.14 -0.17 40.44
N TYR A 221 -24.79 -1.32 40.28
CA TYR A 221 -25.42 -2.03 41.39
C TYR A 221 -24.39 -2.88 42.12
N ARG A 222 -24.21 -2.61 43.41
CA ARG A 222 -23.32 -3.39 44.28
C ARG A 222 -24.11 -4.06 45.39
N LYS A 223 -23.90 -5.37 45.52
CA LYS A 223 -24.41 -6.19 46.63
C LYS A 223 -23.25 -7.05 47.13
N HIS A 224 -22.85 -6.86 48.39
CA HIS A 224 -21.81 -7.70 48.97
C HIS A 224 -22.38 -9.05 49.40
N SER A 225 -21.54 -10.10 49.37
CA SER A 225 -21.90 -11.42 49.87
C SER A 225 -22.27 -11.32 51.35
N GLY A 226 -23.52 -11.64 51.70
CA GLY A 226 -24.04 -11.54 53.06
C GLY A 226 -24.81 -10.26 53.40
N GLU A 227 -25.16 -9.41 52.42
CA GLU A 227 -26.12 -8.29 52.57
C GLU A 227 -27.49 -8.66 51.98
N CYS A 228 -28.59 -8.17 52.55
CA CYS A 228 -29.94 -8.41 52.01
C CYS A 228 -30.19 -7.58 50.73
N CYS A 229 -29.98 -6.27 50.80
CA CYS A 229 -30.22 -5.34 49.69
C CYS A 229 -28.93 -4.78 49.08
N GLY A 230 -28.90 -4.61 47.76
CA GLY A 230 -27.82 -3.89 47.09
C GLY A 230 -28.05 -2.38 47.04
N HIS A 231 -27.02 -1.64 46.67
CA HIS A 231 -27.01 -0.18 46.56
C HIS A 231 -26.42 0.27 45.22
N CYS A 232 -26.91 1.38 44.67
CA CYS A 232 -26.39 1.97 43.44
C CYS A 232 -25.23 2.92 43.75
N VAL A 233 -24.12 2.76 43.05
CA VAL A 233 -22.93 3.62 43.18
C VAL A 233 -22.69 4.35 41.88
N GLN A 234 -22.65 5.68 41.93
CA GLN A 234 -22.35 6.50 40.75
C GLN A 234 -20.91 6.26 40.28
N LEU A 235 -20.74 5.75 39.05
CA LEU A 235 -19.44 5.49 38.44
C LEU A 235 -19.08 6.52 37.36
N ALA A 236 -20.08 7.13 36.73
CA ALA A 236 -19.88 8.05 35.63
C ALA A 236 -20.91 9.18 35.62
N CYS A 237 -20.51 10.32 35.07
CA CYS A 237 -21.45 11.33 34.61
C CYS A 237 -22.12 10.87 33.32
N VAL A 238 -23.41 11.20 33.15
CA VAL A 238 -24.17 10.87 31.93
C VAL A 238 -24.48 12.12 31.12
N ILE A 239 -24.18 12.06 29.82
CA ILE A 239 -24.47 13.13 28.87
C ILE A 239 -25.27 12.57 27.71
N ILE A 240 -26.35 13.27 27.33
CA ILE A 240 -27.10 12.97 26.13
C ILE A 240 -26.53 13.85 25.01
N ALA A 241 -25.82 13.23 24.06
CA ALA A 241 -25.32 13.93 22.88
C ALA A 241 -26.49 14.44 22.01
N ALA A 242 -26.26 15.46 21.18
CA ALA A 242 -27.26 16.00 20.25
C ALA A 242 -27.83 14.94 19.28
N SER A 243 -27.11 13.85 19.05
CA SER A 243 -27.56 12.68 18.28
C SER A 243 -28.48 11.73 19.04
N GLY A 244 -28.78 11.99 20.32
CA GLY A 244 -29.52 11.11 21.22
C GLY A 244 -28.68 9.98 21.83
N ARG A 245 -27.38 9.88 21.51
CA ARG A 245 -26.47 8.89 22.12
C ARG A 245 -26.15 9.26 23.56
N ILE A 246 -26.19 8.27 24.45
CA ILE A 246 -25.79 8.41 25.86
C ILE A 246 -24.27 8.21 25.96
N ILE A 247 -23.57 9.18 26.57
CA ILE A 247 -22.12 9.16 26.81
C ILE A 247 -21.88 9.05 28.32
N PHE A 248 -21.09 8.05 28.72
CA PHE A 248 -20.64 7.86 30.09
C PHE A 248 -19.23 8.45 30.25
N LEU A 249 -19.07 9.43 31.13
CA LEU A 249 -17.80 10.04 31.46
C LEU A 249 -17.34 9.63 32.85
N MET A 250 -16.20 8.95 32.94
CA MET A 250 -15.54 8.66 34.21
C MET A 250 -15.07 9.95 34.90
N GLU A 251 -14.79 9.88 36.20
CA GLU A 251 -14.26 11.01 36.98
C GLU A 251 -12.98 11.59 36.33
N ASN A 252 -12.94 12.92 36.18
CA ASN A 252 -11.93 13.70 35.45
C ASN A 252 -11.87 13.46 33.92
N GLY A 253 -12.79 12.66 33.39
CA GLY A 253 -12.97 12.53 31.95
C GLY A 253 -13.49 13.82 31.33
N THR A 254 -13.11 14.06 30.08
CA THR A 254 -13.64 15.14 29.25
C THR A 254 -14.17 14.57 27.93
N TRP A 255 -15.23 15.17 27.42
CA TRP A 255 -15.80 14.84 26.13
C TRP A 255 -16.27 16.11 25.45
N THR A 256 -15.96 16.28 24.17
CA THR A 256 -16.39 17.45 23.41
C THR A 256 -17.42 17.04 22.37
N GLN A 257 -18.50 17.80 22.29
CA GLN A 257 -19.59 17.54 21.37
C GLN A 257 -19.24 18.00 19.95
N ASP A 258 -19.42 17.11 18.97
CA ASP A 258 -19.22 17.37 17.55
C ASP A 258 -20.41 18.19 16.96
N ASN A 259 -20.61 19.43 17.40
CA ASN A 259 -21.64 20.34 16.87
C ASN A 259 -21.08 21.75 16.60
N LYS A 260 -21.89 22.62 15.97
CA LYS A 260 -21.52 23.99 15.60
C LYS A 260 -21.10 24.88 16.79
N THR A 261 -21.47 24.53 18.03
CA THR A 261 -21.22 25.35 19.23
C THR A 261 -20.08 24.83 20.09
N CYS A 262 -19.40 23.76 19.67
CA CYS A 262 -18.19 23.17 20.27
C CYS A 262 -18.19 23.22 21.81
N THR A 263 -19.07 22.45 22.44
CA THR A 263 -19.20 22.41 23.90
C THR A 263 -18.41 21.23 24.46
N SER A 264 -17.46 21.52 25.34
CA SER A 264 -16.69 20.51 26.08
C SER A 264 -17.31 20.27 27.46
N TYR A 265 -17.54 19.02 27.79
CA TYR A 265 -18.09 18.58 29.06
C TYR A 265 -17.01 17.88 29.87
N ALA A 266 -16.81 18.28 31.11
CA ALA A 266 -15.91 17.64 32.06
C ALA A 266 -16.72 17.00 33.19
N CYS A 267 -16.39 15.78 33.58
CA CYS A 267 -16.99 15.11 34.73
C CYS A 267 -16.12 15.32 35.96
N HIS A 268 -16.65 16.03 36.96
CA HIS A 268 -15.95 16.27 38.22
C HIS A 268 -16.84 15.97 39.41
N ARG A 269 -16.21 15.65 40.53
CA ARG A 269 -16.89 15.48 41.81
C ARG A 269 -17.16 16.84 42.43
N ILE A 270 -18.41 17.27 42.38
CA ILE A 270 -18.88 18.52 42.97
C ILE A 270 -19.73 18.14 44.18
N ASN A 271 -19.32 18.57 45.38
CA ASN A 271 -19.99 18.24 46.64
C ASN A 271 -20.20 16.73 46.86
N GLY A 272 -19.24 15.90 46.45
CA GLY A 272 -19.30 14.44 46.62
C GLY A 272 -20.01 13.67 45.51
N LYS A 273 -20.79 14.33 44.63
CA LYS A 273 -21.51 13.74 43.50
C LYS A 273 -20.80 14.01 42.18
N LEU A 274 -20.72 13.02 41.29
CA LEU A 274 -20.19 13.23 39.93
C LEU A 274 -21.19 14.08 39.14
N SER A 275 -20.73 15.22 38.64
CA SER A 275 -21.51 16.21 37.90
C SER A 275 -20.75 16.71 36.68
N THR A 276 -21.49 17.08 35.63
CA THR A 276 -20.93 17.57 34.37
C THR A 276 -20.80 19.09 34.36
N ILE A 277 -19.64 19.61 33.98
CA ILE A 277 -19.39 21.03 33.74
C ILE A 277 -19.25 21.24 32.22
N ALA A 278 -20.07 22.11 31.64
CA ALA A 278 -20.01 22.45 30.21
C ALA A 278 -19.24 23.76 29.98
N THR A 279 -18.32 23.75 29.01
CA THR A 279 -17.51 24.89 28.59
C THR A 279 -17.63 25.08 27.08
N GLU A 280 -17.99 26.29 26.63
CA GLU A 280 -18.01 26.63 25.20
C GLU A 280 -16.60 26.94 24.69
N ILE A 281 -16.18 26.24 23.62
CA ILE A 281 -14.90 26.46 22.95
C ILE A 281 -15.14 27.34 21.71
N LYS A 282 -14.49 28.51 21.66
CA LYS A 282 -14.50 29.37 20.46
C LYS A 282 -13.45 28.87 19.47
N CYS A 283 -13.89 28.29 18.34
CA CYS A 283 -12.99 27.86 17.28
C CYS A 283 -12.52 29.02 16.39
N LEU A 284 -11.21 29.06 16.11
CA LEU A 284 -10.59 30.05 15.22
C LEU A 284 -10.94 29.83 13.74
N HIS A 285 -11.06 28.56 13.32
CA HIS A 285 -11.50 28.15 11.98
C HIS A 285 -12.70 27.21 12.12
N GLN A 286 -13.80 27.52 11.45
CA GLN A 286 -15.09 26.82 11.54
C GLN A 286 -15.49 26.18 10.21
N SER A 287 -14.89 26.61 9.11
CA SER A 287 -15.17 26.10 7.78
C SER A 287 -14.00 26.28 6.82
N GLN A 288 -14.13 25.73 5.61
CA GLN A 288 -13.17 25.93 4.52
C GLN A 288 -12.99 27.41 4.14
N GLU A 289 -13.98 28.27 4.41
CA GLU A 289 -13.95 29.71 4.13
C GLU A 289 -12.97 30.47 5.05
N ASP A 290 -12.67 29.90 6.23
CA ASP A 290 -11.70 30.45 7.18
C ASP A 290 -10.25 30.06 6.84
N CYS A 291 -10.06 29.17 5.86
CA CYS A 291 -8.74 28.70 5.44
C CYS A 291 -8.24 29.48 4.22
N LYS A 292 -6.92 29.71 4.17
CA LYS A 292 -6.32 30.39 3.02
C LYS A 292 -6.35 29.48 1.80
N THR A 293 -6.33 30.07 0.60
CA THR A 293 -6.23 29.33 -0.66
C THR A 293 -5.06 28.34 -0.62
N GLY A 294 -5.29 27.06 -0.96
CA GLY A 294 -4.29 25.99 -0.89
C GLY A 294 -4.24 25.23 0.45
N GLU A 295 -4.97 25.69 1.45
CA GLU A 295 -5.23 24.97 2.69
C GLU A 295 -6.57 24.26 2.63
N LYS A 296 -6.68 23.13 3.32
CA LYS A 296 -7.90 22.38 3.48
C LYS A 296 -8.28 22.36 4.95
N TYR A 297 -9.54 22.64 5.21
CA TYR A 297 -10.12 22.50 6.54
C TYR A 297 -10.24 21.01 6.88
N GLU A 298 -9.53 20.58 7.93
CA GLU A 298 -9.59 19.22 8.44
C GLU A 298 -9.88 19.23 9.94
N ILE A 299 -10.80 18.35 10.34
CA ILE A 299 -11.10 18.07 11.74
C ILE A 299 -10.37 16.76 12.07
N ILE A 300 -9.34 16.85 12.92
CA ILE A 300 -8.62 15.67 13.40
C ILE A 300 -9.58 14.84 14.25
N ALA A 301 -9.64 13.53 14.03
CA ALA A 301 -10.51 12.63 14.79
C ALA A 301 -10.25 12.79 16.31
N GLY A 302 -11.27 13.23 17.05
CA GLY A 302 -11.19 13.52 18.49
C GLY A 302 -10.94 15.00 18.86
N GLN A 303 -10.81 15.91 17.89
CA GLN A 303 -10.78 17.36 18.11
C GLN A 303 -12.04 18.02 17.56
N CYS A 304 -12.53 19.03 18.28
CA CYS A 304 -13.77 19.73 17.92
C CYS A 304 -13.55 20.92 16.97
N CYS A 305 -12.40 21.61 17.08
CA CYS A 305 -12.06 22.68 16.15
C CYS A 305 -11.24 22.11 14.99
N GLY A 306 -11.62 22.47 13.76
CA GLY A 306 -10.81 22.14 12.60
C GLY A 306 -9.59 23.06 12.48
N HIS A 307 -8.58 22.55 11.80
CA HIS A 307 -7.35 23.25 11.50
C HIS A 307 -7.19 23.36 9.98
N CYS A 308 -6.63 24.48 9.52
CA CYS A 308 -6.28 24.66 8.11
C CYS A 308 -4.93 23.99 7.85
N VAL A 309 -4.98 22.84 7.17
CA VAL A 309 -3.78 22.09 6.79
C VAL A 309 -3.40 22.49 5.38
N LYS A 310 -2.15 22.91 5.19
CA LYS A 310 -1.62 23.17 3.85
C LYS A 310 -1.55 21.84 3.09
N THR A 311 -2.42 21.67 2.09
CA THR A 311 -2.52 20.43 1.29
C THR A 311 -2.09 20.63 -0.16
N ALA A 312 -1.96 21.89 -0.57
CA ALA A 312 -1.51 22.27 -1.89
C ALA A 312 -0.63 23.52 -1.82
N CYS A 313 0.23 23.66 -2.81
CA CYS A 313 0.99 24.87 -3.02
C CYS A 313 0.21 25.81 -3.95
N VAL A 314 0.26 27.12 -3.69
CA VAL A 314 -0.35 28.13 -4.56
C VAL A 314 0.74 28.86 -5.29
N ILE A 315 0.63 28.93 -6.62
CA ILE A 315 1.48 29.78 -7.45
C ILE A 315 0.61 30.86 -8.10
N THR A 316 1.15 32.07 -8.20
CA THR A 316 0.52 33.17 -8.93
C THR A 316 1.23 33.30 -10.27
N SER A 317 0.49 33.14 -11.36
CA SER A 317 1.02 33.37 -12.71
C SER A 317 1.28 34.86 -12.95
N SER A 318 2.02 35.18 -14.02
CA SER A 318 2.30 36.57 -14.42
C SER A 318 1.04 37.39 -14.71
N SER A 319 -0.07 36.73 -15.06
CA SER A 319 -1.37 37.35 -15.29
C SER A 319 -2.16 37.65 -14.01
N GLY A 320 -1.65 37.25 -12.84
CA GLY A 320 -2.34 37.37 -11.56
C GLY A 320 -3.30 36.22 -11.24
N GLU A 321 -3.45 35.23 -12.14
CA GLU A 321 -4.27 34.04 -11.89
C GLU A 321 -3.52 33.05 -10.98
N PHE A 322 -4.19 32.59 -9.91
CA PHE A 322 -3.64 31.63 -8.96
C PHE A 322 -3.93 30.19 -9.40
N ASN A 323 -2.92 29.33 -9.38
CA ASN A 323 -3.07 27.89 -9.62
C ASN A 323 -2.73 27.09 -8.36
N ILE A 324 -3.58 26.11 -8.04
CA ILE A 324 -3.44 25.24 -6.87
C ILE A 324 -2.81 23.91 -7.29
N ILE A 325 -1.61 23.62 -6.78
CA ILE A 325 -0.84 22.42 -7.11
C ILE A 325 -0.90 21.45 -5.93
N LYS A 326 -1.56 20.31 -6.12
CA LYS A 326 -1.61 19.23 -5.11
C LYS A 326 -0.24 18.57 -4.95
N ALA A 327 0.08 18.13 -3.74
CA ALA A 327 1.34 17.42 -3.46
C ALA A 327 1.51 16.20 -4.39
N GLY A 328 2.68 16.07 -5.02
CA GLY A 328 2.99 14.99 -5.96
C GLY A 328 2.47 15.18 -7.40
N VAL A 329 1.73 16.25 -7.68
CA VAL A 329 1.28 16.60 -9.04
C VAL A 329 2.22 17.64 -9.65
N VAL A 330 2.55 17.47 -10.93
CA VAL A 330 3.32 18.43 -11.71
C VAL A 330 2.36 19.36 -12.45
N PHE A 331 2.52 20.66 -12.27
CA PHE A 331 1.78 21.69 -13.00
C PHE A 331 2.67 22.35 -14.04
N TYR A 332 2.28 22.30 -15.31
CA TYR A 332 3.00 22.96 -16.40
C TYR A 332 2.44 24.37 -16.60
N SER A 333 3.32 25.36 -16.68
CA SER A 333 2.90 26.74 -16.89
C SER A 333 2.22 26.90 -18.25
N LYS A 334 1.09 27.62 -18.28
CA LYS A 334 0.43 28.03 -19.53
C LYS A 334 1.21 29.13 -20.25
N ASP A 335 1.93 29.96 -19.48
CA ASP A 335 2.70 31.10 -19.99
C ASP A 335 4.06 30.64 -20.54
N ASP A 336 4.63 29.56 -20.00
CA ASP A 336 5.88 28.95 -20.45
C ASP A 336 5.83 27.41 -20.35
N VAL A 337 5.58 26.75 -21.47
CA VAL A 337 5.52 25.27 -21.56
C VAL A 337 6.80 24.57 -21.06
N CYS A 338 7.94 25.26 -20.98
CA CYS A 338 9.20 24.71 -20.46
C CYS A 338 9.35 24.79 -18.94
N THR A 339 8.46 25.51 -18.27
CA THR A 339 8.49 25.69 -16.82
C THR A 339 7.40 24.84 -16.20
N SER A 340 7.82 23.93 -15.31
CA SER A 340 6.91 23.14 -14.50
C SER A 340 7.13 23.42 -13.01
N TYR A 341 6.07 23.28 -12.24
CA TYR A 341 6.07 23.49 -10.81
C TYR A 341 5.60 22.21 -10.12
N LYS A 342 6.36 21.79 -9.10
CA LYS A 342 5.99 20.66 -8.24
C LYS A 342 5.78 21.16 -6.82
N CYS A 343 4.73 20.67 -6.19
CA CYS A 343 4.52 20.87 -4.76
C CYS A 343 5.13 19.67 -4.03
N VAL A 344 6.25 19.90 -3.34
CA VAL A 344 7.01 18.86 -2.63
C VAL A 344 7.01 19.12 -1.13
N ASN A 345 7.07 18.05 -0.35
CA ASN A 345 7.19 18.12 1.10
C ASN A 345 8.67 18.15 1.47
N VAL A 346 9.15 19.32 1.89
CA VAL A 346 10.51 19.51 2.41
C VAL A 346 10.38 19.68 3.92
N SER A 347 10.82 18.66 4.67
CA SER A 347 10.85 18.69 6.15
C SER A 347 9.49 19.00 6.82
N GLY A 348 8.37 18.55 6.26
CA GLY A 348 7.03 18.76 6.81
C GLY A 348 6.32 20.02 6.31
N GLN A 349 6.96 20.83 5.47
CA GLN A 349 6.33 21.98 4.82
C GLN A 349 6.20 21.75 3.31
N LEU A 350 5.03 22.09 2.77
CA LEU A 350 4.80 22.10 1.33
C LEU A 350 5.41 23.35 0.71
N GLU A 351 6.44 23.14 -0.11
CA GLU A 351 7.16 24.15 -0.88
C GLU A 351 6.99 23.93 -2.38
N VAL A 352 6.98 25.03 -3.13
CA VAL A 352 6.98 25.01 -4.60
C VAL A 352 8.41 24.87 -5.07
N VAL A 353 8.70 23.79 -5.79
CA VAL A 353 9.94 23.65 -6.54
C VAL A 353 9.64 23.94 -8.01
N GLN A 354 10.34 24.92 -8.55
CA GLN A 354 10.32 25.25 -9.97
C GLN A 354 11.38 24.41 -10.70
N GLU A 355 10.95 23.67 -11.72
CA GLU A 355 11.82 22.91 -12.61
C GLU A 355 11.70 23.50 -14.03
N VAL A 356 12.82 23.98 -14.55
CA VAL A 356 12.92 24.50 -15.92
C VAL A 356 13.61 23.46 -16.79
N GLU A 357 12.91 22.99 -17.81
CA GLU A 357 13.47 22.04 -18.77
C GLU A 357 14.50 22.74 -19.68
N THR A 358 15.72 22.19 -19.71
CA THR A 358 16.81 22.70 -20.55
C THR A 358 16.88 21.91 -21.85
N CYS A 359 16.45 22.53 -22.95
CA CYS A 359 16.51 21.88 -24.26
C CYS A 359 17.87 22.03 -24.93
N ALA A 360 18.33 20.97 -25.60
CA ALA A 360 19.43 21.03 -26.56
C ALA A 360 19.07 21.88 -27.81
N TYR A 361 17.81 21.88 -28.21
CA TYR A 361 17.30 22.63 -29.37
C TYR A 361 16.10 23.49 -28.98
N LYS A 362 16.34 24.77 -28.65
CA LYS A 362 15.29 25.73 -28.26
C LYS A 362 14.77 26.57 -29.43
N THR A 363 15.64 26.89 -30.38
CA THR A 363 15.35 27.77 -31.52
C THR A 363 15.96 27.19 -32.78
N ALA A 364 15.57 27.74 -33.94
CA ALA A 364 16.13 27.34 -35.23
C ALA A 364 17.67 27.46 -35.29
N ASP A 365 18.25 28.44 -34.59
CA ASP A 365 19.71 28.65 -34.52
C ASP A 365 20.45 27.56 -33.76
N SER A 366 19.74 26.76 -32.96
CA SER A 366 20.32 25.59 -32.27
C SER A 366 20.56 24.42 -33.22
N CYS A 367 19.97 24.43 -34.41
CA CYS A 367 20.15 23.38 -35.40
C CYS A 367 21.41 23.63 -36.23
N LYS A 368 22.12 22.54 -36.55
CA LYS A 368 23.22 22.61 -37.52
C LYS A 368 22.68 23.01 -38.91
N PRO A 369 23.49 23.70 -39.73
CA PRO A 369 23.06 24.08 -41.07
C PRO A 369 22.60 22.88 -41.92
N GLY A 370 21.55 23.07 -42.72
CA GLY A 370 20.91 22.01 -43.51
C GLY A 370 19.84 21.19 -42.78
N SER A 371 19.58 21.52 -41.51
CA SER A 371 18.48 20.96 -40.72
C SER A 371 17.32 21.94 -40.56
N VAL A 372 16.11 21.42 -40.51
CA VAL A 372 14.89 22.18 -40.23
C VAL A 372 14.48 21.95 -38.78
N PHE A 373 14.27 23.04 -38.06
CA PHE A 373 13.76 23.00 -36.70
C PHE A 373 12.25 22.77 -36.69
N ASN A 374 11.82 21.71 -36.01
CA ASN A 374 10.42 21.39 -35.81
C ASN A 374 10.10 21.43 -34.31
N LYS A 375 9.18 22.31 -33.91
CA LYS A 375 8.68 22.41 -32.53
C LYS A 375 7.15 22.32 -32.54
N PRO A 376 6.56 21.20 -32.07
CA PRO A 376 5.13 21.10 -31.86
C PRO A 376 4.66 22.16 -30.85
N GLY A 377 3.54 22.83 -31.10
CA GLY A 377 3.08 23.97 -30.29
C GLY A 377 2.87 23.69 -28.79
N ASN A 378 2.72 22.41 -28.40
CA ASN A 378 2.49 21.97 -27.03
C ASN A 378 3.72 21.32 -26.37
N GLN A 379 4.92 21.40 -26.96
CA GLN A 379 6.14 20.81 -26.41
C GLN A 379 7.18 21.87 -26.05
N CYS A 380 7.95 21.63 -24.98
CA CYS A 380 9.01 22.56 -24.57
C CYS A 380 10.15 22.58 -25.58
N CYS A 381 10.65 21.41 -25.96
CA CYS A 381 11.80 21.25 -26.83
C CYS A 381 11.40 20.93 -28.28
N GLY A 382 12.15 21.46 -29.24
CA GLY A 382 12.03 21.07 -30.64
C GLY A 382 13.03 19.99 -31.04
N THR A 383 12.90 19.53 -32.27
CA THR A 383 13.82 18.56 -32.91
C THR A 383 14.36 19.15 -34.21
N CYS A 384 15.63 18.87 -34.53
CA CYS A 384 16.22 19.23 -35.82
C CYS A 384 16.17 18.03 -36.76
N VAL A 385 15.59 18.19 -37.95
CA VAL A 385 15.53 17.15 -38.98
C VAL A 385 16.40 17.58 -40.15
N GLU A 386 17.38 16.77 -40.52
CA GLU A 386 18.22 17.02 -41.69
C GLU A 386 17.40 16.91 -42.97
N THR A 387 17.54 17.89 -43.87
CA THR A 387 16.80 17.91 -45.15
C THR A 387 17.66 18.34 -46.34
N LEU A 388 18.81 18.98 -46.09
CA LEU A 388 19.70 19.51 -47.10
C LEU A 388 21.15 19.11 -46.78
N CYS A 389 21.96 18.90 -47.83
CA CYS A 389 23.40 18.83 -47.63
C CYS A 389 23.95 20.23 -47.40
N PHE A 390 24.89 20.38 -46.47
CA PHE A 390 25.63 21.63 -46.31
C PHE A 390 27.11 21.44 -46.65
N ILE A 391 27.71 22.46 -47.24
CA ILE A 391 29.14 22.55 -47.55
C ILE A 391 29.67 23.78 -46.83
N LEU A 392 30.71 23.58 -46.02
CA LEU A 392 31.49 24.69 -45.49
C LEU A 392 32.61 25.00 -46.48
N THR A 393 32.57 26.16 -47.12
CA THR A 393 33.63 26.58 -48.03
C THR A 393 34.91 26.91 -47.23
N PRO A 394 36.09 26.93 -47.89
CA PRO A 394 37.31 27.40 -47.24
C PRO A 394 37.23 28.84 -46.72
N SER A 395 36.32 29.66 -47.24
CA SER A 395 36.04 31.01 -46.77
C SER A 395 35.12 31.06 -45.54
N GLY A 396 34.64 29.92 -45.05
CA GLY A 396 33.71 29.82 -43.92
C GLY A 396 32.24 30.05 -44.29
N GLU A 397 31.90 30.19 -45.57
CA GLU A 397 30.52 30.33 -46.02
C GLU A 397 29.83 28.96 -46.04
N VAL A 398 28.58 28.89 -45.60
CA VAL A 398 27.78 27.67 -45.69
C VAL A 398 26.93 27.70 -46.95
N LYS A 399 27.12 26.72 -47.84
CA LYS A 399 26.25 26.47 -48.98
C LYS A 399 25.32 25.30 -48.70
N LEU A 400 24.03 25.48 -48.98
CA LEU A 400 23.00 24.45 -48.84
C LEU A 400 22.60 23.91 -50.22
N LEU A 401 22.46 22.60 -50.35
CA LEU A 401 22.10 21.91 -51.58
C LEU A 401 20.93 20.96 -51.34
N MET A 402 19.95 20.95 -52.25
CA MET A 402 18.92 19.91 -52.27
C MET A 402 19.50 18.60 -52.81
N VAL A 403 18.84 17.48 -52.51
CA VAL A 403 19.26 16.17 -53.02
C VAL A 403 19.33 16.19 -54.55
N ASN A 404 20.45 15.74 -55.11
CA ASN A 404 20.83 15.79 -56.52
C ASN A 404 21.28 17.15 -57.08
N ASP A 405 21.26 18.23 -56.30
CA ASP A 405 21.85 19.49 -56.73
C ASP A 405 23.38 19.38 -56.84
N ILE A 406 23.93 20.14 -57.78
CA ILE A 406 25.37 20.22 -58.07
C ILE A 406 25.84 21.65 -57.87
N TRP A 407 26.98 21.82 -57.20
CA TRP A 407 27.63 23.11 -57.02
C TRP A 407 29.10 23.08 -57.43
N TYR A 408 29.50 24.06 -58.24
CA TYR A 408 30.89 24.26 -58.64
C TYR A 408 31.53 25.35 -57.78
N PRO A 409 32.67 25.09 -57.13
CA PRO A 409 33.48 26.14 -56.53
C PRO A 409 33.98 27.06 -57.64
N SER A 410 33.95 28.37 -57.43
CA SER A 410 34.16 29.40 -58.45
C SER A 410 35.46 29.31 -59.25
N ASN A 411 36.45 28.54 -58.77
CA ASN A 411 37.80 28.45 -59.34
C ASN A 411 38.14 27.09 -59.96
N ASP A 412 37.28 26.07 -59.86
CA ASP A 412 37.53 24.74 -60.42
C ASP A 412 36.29 24.21 -61.16
N SER A 413 36.33 24.27 -62.50
CA SER A 413 35.27 23.72 -63.35
C SER A 413 35.27 22.20 -63.45
N CYS A 414 36.31 21.52 -62.95
CA CYS A 414 36.47 20.06 -63.02
C CYS A 414 36.04 19.35 -61.73
N THR A 415 35.98 20.07 -60.62
CA THR A 415 35.53 19.52 -59.34
C THR A 415 34.20 20.14 -58.97
N TYR A 416 33.21 19.32 -58.67
CA TYR A 416 31.92 19.79 -58.18
C TYR A 416 31.46 18.98 -56.98
N TYR A 417 30.60 19.59 -56.17
CA TYR A 417 29.96 18.94 -55.05
C TYR A 417 28.57 18.49 -55.48
N LYS A 418 28.18 17.27 -55.12
CA LYS A 418 26.84 16.74 -55.35
C LYS A 418 26.21 16.34 -54.02
N CYS A 419 24.98 16.75 -53.78
CA CYS A 419 24.24 16.28 -52.61
C CYS A 419 23.64 14.88 -52.88
N VAL A 420 23.94 13.92 -52.01
CA VAL A 420 23.42 12.56 -52.05
C VAL A 420 22.78 12.19 -50.71
N GLN A 421 21.69 11.42 -50.77
CA GLN A 421 21.05 10.86 -49.60
C GLN A 421 21.36 9.36 -49.51
N SER A 422 21.85 8.90 -48.36
CA SER A 422 22.13 7.49 -48.10
C SER A 422 21.72 7.16 -46.67
N GLU A 423 20.93 6.09 -46.49
CA GLU A 423 20.43 5.63 -45.17
C GLU A 423 19.74 6.73 -44.33
N GLY A 424 19.09 7.70 -45.00
CA GLY A 424 18.42 8.82 -44.34
C GLY A 424 19.34 9.99 -43.95
N GLN A 425 20.64 9.91 -44.22
CA GLN A 425 21.60 10.99 -44.01
C GLN A 425 21.95 11.71 -45.32
N PHE A 426 22.31 12.99 -45.21
CA PHE A 426 22.57 13.87 -46.34
C PHE A 426 24.06 14.22 -46.42
N PHE A 427 24.71 13.83 -47.52
CA PHE A 427 26.14 14.02 -47.73
C PHE A 427 26.42 14.87 -48.97
N ALA A 428 27.27 15.89 -48.83
CA ALA A 428 27.89 16.54 -49.97
C ALA A 428 29.14 15.76 -50.38
N VAL A 429 29.07 15.03 -51.50
CA VAL A 429 30.21 14.29 -52.04
C VAL A 429 30.94 15.10 -53.10
N ILE A 430 32.27 15.00 -53.11
CA ILE A 430 33.13 15.65 -54.10
C ILE A 430 33.28 14.73 -55.31
N VAL A 431 33.03 15.26 -56.51
CA VAL A 431 33.20 14.54 -57.77
C VAL A 431 34.17 15.31 -58.65
N THR A 432 35.23 14.63 -59.09
CA THR A 432 36.26 15.20 -59.98
C THR A 432 36.16 14.55 -61.36
N GLN A 433 35.98 15.38 -62.39
CA GLN A 433 35.91 14.93 -63.79
C GLN A 433 37.32 14.68 -64.35
N ASN A 434 37.54 13.49 -64.91
CA ASN A 434 38.80 13.13 -65.57
C ASN A 434 38.78 13.51 -67.06
N CYS A 435 39.76 14.29 -67.52
CA CYS A 435 39.90 14.70 -68.92
C CYS A 435 40.82 13.79 -69.73
N ARG A 436 40.45 13.54 -70.99
CA ARG A 436 41.26 12.85 -72.00
C ARG A 436 42.37 13.72 -72.58
N TYR A 437 42.06 15.00 -72.82
CA TYR A 437 43.02 16.02 -73.27
C TYR A 437 43.10 17.08 -72.18
N LYS A 438 44.26 17.17 -71.52
CA LYS A 438 44.53 18.08 -70.40
C LYS A 438 45.47 19.21 -70.81
N SER A 439 46.31 18.98 -71.83
CA SER A 439 47.33 19.93 -72.28
C SER A 439 47.70 19.71 -73.76
N GLU A 440 48.51 20.64 -74.30
CA GLU A 440 49.04 20.57 -75.66
C GLU A 440 49.81 19.27 -75.98
N ASN A 441 50.45 18.67 -74.97
CA ASN A 441 51.17 17.40 -75.11
C ASN A 441 50.26 16.21 -75.44
N ASP A 442 48.95 16.33 -75.20
CA ASP A 442 47.98 15.28 -75.51
C ASP A 442 47.49 15.35 -76.97
N CYS A 443 47.88 16.40 -77.73
CA CYS A 443 47.51 16.59 -79.13
C CYS A 443 48.61 16.11 -80.08
N ASN A 444 48.23 15.69 -81.29
CA ASN A 444 49.20 15.31 -82.31
C ASN A 444 49.94 16.54 -82.85
N ARG A 445 51.13 16.33 -83.44
CA ARG A 445 52.02 17.41 -83.93
C ARG A 445 51.41 18.32 -85.01
N ASN A 446 50.30 17.92 -85.64
CA ASN A 446 49.53 18.70 -86.62
C ASN A 446 48.20 19.25 -86.06
N GLU A 447 48.02 19.16 -84.75
CA GLU A 447 46.84 19.61 -84.00
C GLU A 447 47.23 20.66 -82.96
N GLU A 448 46.27 21.49 -82.57
CA GLU A 448 46.41 22.56 -81.59
C GLU A 448 45.39 22.37 -80.47
N TYR A 449 45.83 22.52 -79.22
CA TYR A 449 44.98 22.37 -78.04
C TYR A 449 44.18 23.65 -77.77
N VAL A 450 42.86 23.52 -77.70
CA VAL A 450 41.93 24.62 -77.40
C VAL A 450 41.12 24.27 -76.16
N LYS A 451 41.15 25.13 -75.14
CA LYS A 451 40.31 25.03 -73.94
C LYS A 451 39.40 26.25 -73.84
N LEU A 452 38.09 26.05 -73.91
CA LEU A 452 37.12 27.14 -73.77
C LEU A 452 37.02 27.60 -72.31
N PRO A 453 36.76 28.90 -72.06
CA PRO A 453 36.54 29.42 -70.71
C PRO A 453 35.37 28.68 -70.02
N LYS A 454 35.58 28.20 -68.79
CA LYS A 454 34.64 27.44 -67.95
C LYS A 454 34.39 25.99 -68.34
N GLU A 455 35.03 25.46 -69.38
CA GLU A 455 35.01 24.03 -69.66
C GLU A 455 36.10 23.30 -68.88
N CYS A 456 35.77 22.12 -68.34
CA CYS A 456 36.75 21.31 -67.62
C CYS A 456 37.87 20.80 -68.54
N CYS A 457 37.52 20.27 -69.72
CA CYS A 457 38.43 19.61 -70.65
C CYS A 457 38.63 20.41 -71.95
N GLY A 458 39.80 20.32 -72.57
CA GLY A 458 40.05 20.91 -73.89
C GLY A 458 39.88 19.92 -75.05
N ILE A 459 40.06 20.42 -76.28
CA ILE A 459 39.96 19.67 -77.54
C ILE A 459 41.20 19.91 -78.42
N CYS A 460 41.54 18.95 -79.30
CA CYS A 460 42.62 19.09 -80.28
C CYS A 460 42.05 19.37 -81.70
N VAL A 461 42.50 20.44 -82.35
CA VAL A 461 41.99 20.88 -83.67
C VAL A 461 43.11 20.89 -84.71
N LYS A 462 42.88 20.33 -85.92
CA LYS A 462 43.89 20.30 -87.00
C LYS A 462 44.09 21.67 -87.65
N ASN A 463 45.33 22.16 -87.73
CA ASN A 463 45.67 23.47 -88.32
C ASN A 463 46.69 23.41 -89.48
N SER A 464 47.23 22.23 -89.80
CA SER A 464 48.32 22.07 -90.78
C SER A 464 48.23 20.76 -91.59
N CYS A 465 48.81 20.77 -92.79
CA CYS A 465 48.89 19.58 -93.65
C CYS A 465 50.17 18.80 -93.36
N PHE A 466 50.06 17.51 -93.04
CA PHE A 466 51.20 16.60 -92.92
C PHE A 466 51.37 15.81 -94.22
N ILE A 467 52.45 16.08 -94.97
CA ILE A 467 52.75 15.43 -96.24
C ILE A 467 53.80 14.35 -96.02
N THR A 468 53.61 13.19 -96.63
CA THR A 468 54.62 12.14 -96.75
C THR A 468 54.82 11.84 -98.23
N THR A 469 56.04 12.01 -98.72
CA THR A 469 56.40 11.72 -100.12
C THR A 469 56.65 10.22 -100.34
N ALA A 470 56.67 9.79 -101.60
CA ALA A 470 57.01 8.41 -101.98
C ALA A 470 58.41 7.99 -101.53
N THR A 471 59.34 8.95 -101.36
CA THR A 471 60.69 8.71 -100.84
C THR A 471 60.79 8.75 -99.31
N GLY A 472 59.65 8.87 -98.61
CA GLY A 472 59.57 8.88 -97.14
C GLY A 472 59.89 10.22 -96.47
N ALA A 473 60.23 11.27 -97.23
CA ALA A 473 60.42 12.60 -96.67
C ALA A 473 59.07 13.19 -96.22
N THR A 474 59.04 13.75 -95.02
CA THR A 474 57.85 14.36 -94.43
C THR A 474 57.98 15.87 -94.33
N LYS A 475 56.88 16.60 -94.55
CA LYS A 475 56.84 18.06 -94.44
C LYS A 475 55.49 18.49 -93.88
N ILE A 476 55.52 19.38 -92.88
CA ILE A 476 54.33 20.08 -92.41
C ILE A 476 54.24 21.40 -93.17
N LEU A 477 53.09 21.64 -93.80
CA LEU A 477 52.76 22.91 -94.46
C LEU A 477 51.65 23.61 -93.71
N LYS A 478 51.83 24.92 -93.47
CA LYS A 478 50.77 25.80 -92.99
C LYS A 478 49.79 26.10 -94.12
N VAL A 479 48.57 26.45 -93.77
CA VAL A 479 47.54 26.85 -94.75
C VAL A 479 48.07 27.99 -95.63
N GLY A 480 48.01 27.80 -96.95
CA GLY A 480 48.51 28.72 -97.96
C GLY A 480 49.93 28.42 -98.46
N GLU A 481 50.70 27.56 -97.77
CA GLU A 481 52.05 27.22 -98.19
C GLU A 481 52.07 26.18 -99.32
N THR A 482 53.10 26.27 -100.16
CA THR A 482 53.37 25.31 -101.24
C THR A 482 54.80 24.78 -101.12
N TRP A 483 55.01 23.55 -101.57
CA TRP A 483 56.31 22.88 -101.51
C TRP A 483 56.51 21.92 -102.69
N THR A 484 57.62 22.09 -103.40
CA THR A 484 58.08 21.20 -104.47
C THR A 484 59.29 20.42 -103.95
N PRO A 485 59.24 19.07 -103.93
CA PRO A 485 60.37 18.26 -103.52
C PRO A 485 61.59 18.49 -104.42
N GLU A 486 62.80 18.32 -103.87
CA GLU A 486 64.03 18.45 -104.68
C GLU A 486 64.17 17.36 -105.74
N ASN A 487 63.73 16.14 -105.41
CA ASN A 487 63.88 14.95 -106.26
C ASN A 487 62.85 14.86 -107.38
N ASP A 488 61.75 15.61 -107.31
CA ASP A 488 60.71 15.62 -108.32
C ASP A 488 60.22 17.06 -108.55
N LYS A 489 60.83 17.72 -109.54
CA LYS A 489 60.49 19.09 -109.93
C LYS A 489 59.13 19.19 -110.64
N CYS A 490 58.48 18.06 -110.94
CA CYS A 490 57.19 18.02 -111.61
C CYS A 490 56.00 17.89 -110.64
N ILE A 491 56.24 17.66 -109.34
CA ILE A 491 55.18 17.59 -108.31
C ILE A 491 55.27 18.78 -107.35
N THR A 492 54.15 19.48 -107.17
CA THR A 492 54.02 20.53 -106.16
C THR A 492 52.86 20.21 -105.23
N TYR A 493 53.12 20.26 -103.92
CA TYR A 493 52.11 20.13 -102.87
C TYR A 493 51.71 21.50 -102.36
N SER A 494 50.42 21.69 -102.08
CA SER A 494 49.89 22.93 -101.53
C SER A 494 48.94 22.62 -100.37
N CYS A 495 49.07 23.32 -99.25
CA CYS A 495 48.13 23.17 -98.14
C CYS A 495 47.02 24.21 -98.23
N ILE A 496 45.78 23.75 -98.37
CA ILE A 496 44.62 24.63 -98.56
C ILE A 496 43.72 24.50 -97.33
N GLY A 497 43.28 25.64 -96.79
CA GLY A 497 42.38 25.71 -95.65
C GLY A 497 41.12 26.49 -96.00
N SER A 498 39.96 25.93 -95.67
CA SER A 498 38.67 26.61 -95.79
C SER A 498 37.77 26.18 -94.62
N GLN A 499 37.24 27.16 -93.89
CA GLN A 499 36.26 26.99 -92.78
C GLN A 499 36.51 25.76 -91.87
N GLY A 500 37.71 25.65 -91.30
CA GLY A 500 38.04 24.63 -90.29
C GLY A 500 38.44 23.26 -90.83
N GLN A 501 38.51 23.07 -92.15
CA GLN A 501 39.13 21.88 -92.76
C GLN A 501 40.40 22.25 -93.51
N VAL A 502 41.45 21.47 -93.26
CA VAL A 502 42.78 21.61 -93.86
C VAL A 502 43.04 20.40 -94.76
N VAL A 503 43.30 20.65 -96.05
CA VAL A 503 43.42 19.61 -97.09
C VAL A 503 44.70 19.83 -97.90
N THR A 504 45.38 18.73 -98.23
CA THR A 504 46.56 18.74 -99.11
C THR A 504 46.12 18.63 -100.58
N SER A 505 46.54 19.57 -101.41
CA SER A 505 46.38 19.55 -102.86
C SER A 505 47.70 19.15 -103.53
N VAL A 506 47.64 18.31 -104.57
CA VAL A 506 48.83 17.82 -105.30
C VAL A 506 48.69 18.18 -106.77
N MET A 507 49.67 18.87 -107.33
CA MET A 507 49.76 19.21 -108.74
C MET A 507 50.90 18.41 -109.39
N ASN A 508 50.61 17.69 -110.47
CA ASN A 508 51.59 16.90 -111.22
C ASN A 508 51.67 17.41 -112.67
N LYS A 509 52.84 17.89 -113.09
CA LYS A 509 53.08 18.44 -114.42
C LYS A 509 53.45 17.33 -115.40
N ILE A 510 52.65 17.16 -116.46
CA ILE A 510 52.85 16.14 -117.48
C ILE A 510 53.68 16.71 -118.62
N CYS A 511 54.80 16.05 -118.97
CA CYS A 511 55.69 16.52 -120.02
C CYS A 511 55.36 15.92 -121.40
N PRO A 512 55.46 16.72 -122.48
CA PRO A 512 55.36 16.21 -123.85
C PRO A 512 56.55 15.32 -124.19
N VAL A 513 56.32 14.27 -124.99
CA VAL A 513 57.39 13.41 -125.52
C VAL A 513 58.07 14.13 -126.68
N ILE A 514 59.34 14.52 -126.52
CA ILE A 514 60.12 15.26 -127.51
C ILE A 514 61.45 14.53 -127.75
N THR A 515 61.83 14.39 -129.02
CA THR A 515 63.10 13.85 -129.49
C THR A 515 63.92 14.90 -130.24
N GLU A 516 65.22 14.67 -130.45
CA GLU A 516 66.11 15.63 -131.14
C GLU A 516 65.66 15.97 -132.56
N LYS A 517 64.99 15.03 -133.25
CA LYS A 517 64.47 15.23 -134.62
C LYS A 517 63.30 16.23 -134.66
N ASP A 518 62.65 16.45 -133.53
CA ASP A 518 61.48 17.32 -133.41
C ASP A 518 61.86 18.80 -133.19
N CYS A 519 63.15 19.07 -132.95
CA CYS A 519 63.69 20.41 -132.78
C CYS A 519 64.60 20.79 -133.96
N GLU A 520 64.79 22.09 -134.17
CA GLU A 520 65.99 22.54 -134.89
C GLU A 520 67.25 22.14 -134.09
N SER A 521 68.31 21.75 -134.81
CA SER A 521 69.54 21.29 -134.18
C SER A 521 70.05 22.35 -133.21
N GLY A 522 70.22 21.97 -131.93
CA GLY A 522 70.68 22.86 -130.87
C GLY A 522 69.60 23.70 -130.17
N THR A 523 68.31 23.53 -130.48
CA THR A 523 67.22 24.33 -129.88
C THR A 523 66.41 23.61 -128.80
N MET A 524 66.92 22.51 -128.23
CA MET A 524 66.27 21.79 -127.13
C MET A 524 66.69 22.38 -125.78
N GLU A 525 65.73 22.74 -124.94
CA GLU A 525 65.97 23.33 -123.61
C GLU A 525 64.99 22.76 -122.57
N MET A 526 65.30 22.98 -121.28
CA MET A 526 64.36 22.67 -120.20
C MET A 526 63.43 23.86 -119.96
N THR A 527 62.21 23.59 -119.47
CA THR A 527 61.33 24.64 -118.95
C THR A 527 61.99 25.38 -117.79
N SER A 528 61.57 26.61 -117.53
CA SER A 528 62.13 27.45 -116.45
C SER A 528 62.03 26.85 -115.05
N ASP A 529 61.06 25.95 -114.83
CA ASP A 529 60.90 25.18 -113.59
C ASP A 529 61.68 23.85 -113.57
N GLY A 530 62.41 23.53 -114.64
CA GLY A 530 63.28 22.35 -114.75
C GLY A 530 62.53 21.03 -114.89
N CYS A 531 61.20 21.03 -115.08
CA CYS A 531 60.42 19.79 -115.15
C CYS A 531 60.42 19.14 -116.55
N CYS A 532 60.19 19.90 -117.63
CA CYS A 532 59.97 19.33 -118.97
C CYS A 532 61.01 19.79 -119.99
N ARG A 533 61.27 18.96 -121.02
CA ARG A 533 62.01 19.36 -122.22
C ARG A 533 61.08 20.07 -123.21
N VAL A 534 61.58 21.11 -123.89
CA VAL A 534 60.87 21.90 -124.92
C VAL A 534 61.80 22.25 -126.09
N CYS A 535 61.23 22.55 -127.26
CA CYS A 535 61.98 23.12 -128.40
C CYS A 535 61.68 24.62 -128.51
N LYS A 536 62.71 25.45 -128.60
CA LYS A 536 62.57 26.89 -128.85
C LYS A 536 62.07 27.19 -130.27
N ALA A 537 62.46 26.36 -131.25
CA ALA A 537 61.95 26.37 -132.63
C ALA A 537 61.53 24.94 -133.05
N SER A 538 60.28 24.78 -133.50
CA SER A 538 59.65 23.48 -133.81
C SER A 538 59.42 23.36 -135.32
N LYS A 539 59.84 22.25 -135.94
CA LYS A 539 59.68 22.02 -137.39
C LYS A 539 58.35 21.36 -137.79
N VAL A 540 57.55 20.94 -136.81
CA VAL A 540 56.35 20.11 -137.03
C VAL A 540 55.17 20.66 -136.24
N CYS A 541 53.97 20.58 -136.80
CA CYS A 541 52.70 20.82 -136.09
C CYS A 541 52.46 19.72 -135.06
N ARG A 542 52.27 20.09 -133.78
CA ARG A 542 52.02 19.12 -132.72
C ARG A 542 51.18 19.70 -131.59
N ARG A 543 50.71 18.79 -130.73
CA ARG A 543 49.99 19.10 -129.51
C ARG A 543 50.96 19.55 -128.42
N MET A 544 50.73 20.74 -127.88
CA MET A 544 51.38 21.28 -126.69
C MET A 544 50.39 21.34 -125.53
N PHE A 545 50.86 21.60 -124.31
CA PHE A 545 50.02 21.73 -123.11
C PHE A 545 50.23 23.09 -122.46
N ASN A 546 49.15 23.69 -121.95
CA ASN A 546 49.21 24.88 -121.12
C ASN A 546 48.48 24.63 -119.80
N SER A 547 49.09 25.02 -118.69
CA SER A 547 48.45 24.92 -117.37
C SER A 547 47.39 26.00 -117.27
N THR A 548 46.13 25.59 -117.28
CA THR A 548 44.99 26.49 -117.34
C THR A 548 44.14 26.29 -116.09
N LEU A 549 43.80 27.39 -115.42
CA LEU A 549 42.82 27.36 -114.33
C LEU A 549 41.44 27.21 -114.96
N ILE A 550 40.80 26.07 -114.73
CA ILE A 550 39.43 25.81 -115.14
C ILE A 550 38.52 26.11 -113.94
N GLU A 551 37.65 27.10 -114.11
CA GLU A 551 36.70 27.55 -113.09
C GLU A 551 35.27 27.46 -113.60
N LYS A 552 34.41 26.76 -112.85
CA LYS A 552 32.97 26.69 -113.13
C LYS A 552 32.19 26.62 -111.82
N ASN A 553 31.23 27.52 -111.64
CA ASN A 553 30.38 27.62 -110.44
C ASN A 553 31.15 27.67 -109.11
N GLY A 554 32.29 28.37 -109.07
CA GLY A 554 33.12 28.52 -107.87
C GLY A 554 33.99 27.30 -107.52
N CYS A 555 33.85 26.18 -108.23
CA CYS A 555 34.75 25.03 -108.12
C CYS A 555 35.95 25.23 -109.07
N LYS A 556 37.14 24.87 -108.61
CA LYS A 556 38.41 25.18 -109.30
C LYS A 556 39.27 23.95 -109.46
N LEU A 557 39.95 23.85 -110.60
CA LEU A 557 41.01 22.88 -110.86
C LEU A 557 42.01 23.49 -111.84
N VAL A 558 43.30 23.38 -111.55
CA VAL A 558 44.35 23.67 -112.53
C VAL A 558 44.59 22.40 -113.33
N GLU A 559 44.38 22.44 -114.64
CA GLU A 559 44.50 21.29 -115.53
C GLU A 559 45.43 21.62 -116.71
N ASN A 560 46.14 20.62 -117.23
CA ASN A 560 47.01 20.79 -118.39
C ASN A 560 46.17 20.63 -119.68
N VAL A 561 45.73 21.76 -120.24
CA VAL A 561 44.86 21.80 -121.42
C VAL A 561 45.71 21.76 -122.70
N PRO A 562 45.44 20.82 -123.63
CA PRO A 562 46.20 20.73 -124.86
C PRO A 562 45.81 21.81 -125.88
N TYR A 563 46.79 22.28 -126.66
CA TYR A 563 46.59 23.20 -127.78
C TYR A 563 47.52 22.85 -128.95
N CYS A 564 47.12 23.15 -130.19
CA CYS A 564 47.98 22.91 -131.36
C CYS A 564 48.91 24.10 -131.60
N LYS A 565 50.20 23.81 -131.77
CA LYS A 565 51.20 24.82 -132.15
C LYS A 565 52.30 24.17 -132.99
N GLY A 566 52.70 24.83 -134.06
CA GLY A 566 53.81 24.44 -134.90
C GLY A 566 53.76 25.11 -136.26
N ILE A 567 54.62 24.63 -137.16
CA ILE A 567 54.81 25.18 -138.50
C ILE A 567 54.36 24.11 -139.51
N CYS A 568 53.65 24.54 -140.56
CA CYS A 568 53.15 23.69 -141.64
C CYS A 568 53.74 24.13 -142.99
N ALA A 569 53.44 23.40 -144.08
CA ALA A 569 53.99 23.73 -145.39
C ALA A 569 53.64 25.18 -145.80
N PRO A 570 54.52 25.87 -146.54
CA PRO A 570 54.25 27.21 -147.05
C PRO A 570 53.00 27.22 -147.94
N SER A 571 52.30 28.35 -147.99
CA SER A 571 51.11 28.53 -148.83
C SER A 571 51.46 28.41 -150.32
N MET A 572 50.59 27.77 -151.08
CA MET A 572 50.78 27.52 -152.51
C MET A 572 49.61 28.07 -153.32
N THR A 573 49.92 28.74 -154.42
CA THR A 573 48.92 29.24 -155.39
C THR A 573 48.96 28.37 -156.63
N SER A 574 47.82 27.82 -157.04
CA SER A 574 47.72 26.99 -158.25
C SER A 574 46.47 27.28 -159.06
N LEU A 575 46.51 27.03 -160.38
CA LEU A 575 45.36 27.25 -161.26
C LEU A 575 44.33 26.13 -161.08
N SER A 576 43.11 26.47 -160.67
CA SER A 576 42.01 25.51 -160.50
C SER A 576 41.40 25.16 -161.88
N PRO A 577 41.54 23.91 -162.38
CA PRO A 577 41.14 23.56 -163.75
C PRO A 577 39.66 23.81 -164.03
N GLU A 578 38.82 23.62 -163.02
CA GLU A 578 37.36 23.77 -163.10
C GLU A 578 36.89 25.22 -163.24
N SER A 579 37.64 26.19 -162.69
CA SER A 579 37.22 27.59 -162.61
C SER A 579 38.09 28.55 -163.42
N GLY A 580 39.23 28.09 -163.93
CA GLY A 580 40.21 28.90 -164.64
C GLY A 580 40.85 30.02 -163.80
N ARG A 581 40.66 30.01 -162.47
CA ARG A 581 41.21 31.01 -161.55
C ARG A 581 42.31 30.42 -160.68
N MET A 582 43.26 31.27 -160.30
CA MET A 582 44.26 30.94 -159.27
C MET A 582 43.56 30.72 -157.93
N ARG A 583 44.00 29.69 -157.20
CA ARG A 583 43.50 29.29 -155.89
C ARG A 583 44.68 29.24 -154.91
N ASP A 584 44.53 29.95 -153.80
CA ASP A 584 45.49 29.95 -152.70
C ASP A 584 45.09 28.89 -151.67
N GLU A 585 45.98 27.92 -151.46
CA GLU A 585 45.85 26.87 -150.46
C GLU A 585 46.95 27.03 -149.41
N CYS A 586 46.53 27.15 -148.15
CA CYS A 586 47.39 27.30 -146.99
C CYS A 586 47.30 26.04 -146.14
N GLU A 587 48.36 25.69 -145.44
CA GLU A 587 48.33 24.61 -144.48
C GLU A 587 48.46 25.20 -143.06
N CYS A 588 47.46 24.97 -142.21
CA CYS A 588 47.46 25.47 -140.83
C CYS A 588 47.58 24.32 -139.84
N CYS A 589 48.28 24.58 -138.73
CA CYS A 589 48.40 23.60 -137.66
C CYS A 589 47.08 23.58 -136.85
N THR A 590 46.24 22.58 -137.10
CA THR A 590 44.90 22.48 -136.47
C THR A 590 44.72 21.15 -135.75
N SER A 591 43.71 21.05 -134.88
CA SER A 591 43.33 19.77 -134.30
C SER A 591 42.71 18.86 -135.37
N THR A 592 43.20 17.62 -135.46
CA THR A 592 42.66 16.60 -136.38
C THR A 592 41.78 15.58 -135.67
N LYS A 593 42.01 15.39 -134.37
CA LYS A 593 41.20 14.53 -133.51
C LYS A 593 40.94 15.22 -132.18
N VAL A 594 39.68 15.27 -131.79
CA VAL A 594 39.20 15.83 -130.52
C VAL A 594 38.35 14.78 -129.82
N SER A 595 38.51 14.64 -128.51
CA SER A 595 37.71 13.79 -127.63
C SER A 595 37.07 14.65 -126.54
N GLN A 596 36.05 14.12 -125.85
CA GLN A 596 35.52 14.78 -124.65
C GLN A 596 36.24 14.26 -123.42
N ARG A 597 36.88 15.15 -122.66
CA ARG A 597 37.57 14.81 -121.42
C ARG A 597 36.82 15.36 -120.22
N GLN A 598 36.51 14.45 -119.30
CA GLN A 598 35.80 14.75 -118.07
C GLN A 598 36.78 14.92 -116.92
N ILE A 599 36.67 16.03 -116.20
CA ILE A 599 37.48 16.38 -115.03
C ILE A 599 36.58 16.64 -113.82
N ARG A 600 37.14 16.50 -112.62
CA ARG A 600 36.44 16.69 -111.35
C ARG A 600 36.97 17.96 -110.67
N LEU A 601 36.21 19.04 -110.76
CA LEU A 601 36.52 20.32 -110.13
C LEU A 601 36.34 20.21 -108.61
N GLN A 602 37.29 20.76 -107.87
CA GLN A 602 37.25 20.74 -106.41
C GLN A 602 36.33 21.87 -105.91
N CYS A 603 35.27 21.51 -105.21
CA CYS A 603 34.28 22.44 -104.69
C CYS A 603 34.53 22.68 -103.19
N PRO A 604 34.63 23.94 -102.73
CA PRO A 604 34.85 24.24 -101.31
C PRO A 604 33.64 23.93 -100.42
N TYR A 605 32.42 23.94 -100.98
CA TYR A 605 31.16 23.94 -100.21
C TYR A 605 30.41 22.60 -100.27
N ASP A 606 30.50 21.90 -101.40
CA ASP A 606 29.88 20.60 -101.59
C ASP A 606 30.96 19.51 -101.53
N LYS A 607 30.82 18.54 -100.61
CA LYS A 607 31.70 17.36 -100.51
C LYS A 607 31.71 16.49 -101.79
N ARG A 608 30.91 16.83 -102.79
CA ARG A 608 30.91 16.17 -104.09
C ARG A 608 31.68 17.04 -105.10
N PRO A 609 32.74 16.51 -105.72
CA PRO A 609 33.44 17.23 -106.78
C PRO A 609 32.51 17.44 -107.98
N LEU A 610 32.49 18.66 -108.52
CA LEU A 610 31.70 18.99 -109.69
C LEU A 610 32.36 18.41 -110.94
N THR A 611 31.62 17.61 -111.68
CA THR A 611 32.08 17.08 -112.96
C THR A 611 31.96 18.16 -114.05
N HIS A 612 33.05 18.43 -114.76
CA HIS A 612 33.07 19.30 -115.93
C HIS A 612 33.72 18.60 -117.12
N THR A 613 33.20 18.80 -118.32
CA THR A 613 33.69 18.19 -119.56
C THR A 613 34.12 19.30 -120.52
N TYR A 614 35.29 19.14 -121.13
CA TYR A 614 35.81 20.04 -122.16
C TYR A 614 36.37 19.26 -123.36
N ASP A 615 36.49 19.96 -124.50
CA ASP A 615 37.06 19.40 -125.73
C ASP A 615 38.57 19.23 -125.59
N TYR A 616 39.02 17.98 -125.61
CA TYR A 616 40.41 17.60 -125.46
C TYR A 616 41.01 17.27 -126.82
N ILE A 617 42.00 18.05 -127.23
CA ILE A 617 42.73 17.81 -128.48
C ILE A 617 43.58 16.55 -128.31
N GLU A 618 43.29 15.52 -129.10
CA GLU A 618 44.06 14.27 -129.12
C GLU A 618 45.29 14.40 -130.03
N ASN A 619 45.07 14.85 -131.27
CA ASN A 619 46.12 15.00 -132.27
C ASN A 619 46.04 16.36 -132.96
N CYS A 620 47.20 16.88 -133.32
CA CYS A 620 47.37 18.06 -134.16
C CYS A 620 48.11 17.66 -135.42
N ASP A 621 47.68 18.18 -136.56
CA ASP A 621 48.39 18.01 -137.82
C ASP A 621 48.16 19.22 -138.72
N CYS A 622 48.95 19.31 -139.77
CA CYS A 622 48.82 20.31 -140.79
C CYS A 622 47.62 19.98 -141.69
N LYS A 623 46.68 20.93 -141.79
CA LYS A 623 45.46 20.78 -142.58
C LYS A 623 45.37 21.87 -143.63
N THR A 624 45.18 21.45 -144.88
CA THR A 624 44.97 22.36 -146.00
C THR A 624 43.62 23.07 -145.87
N VAL A 625 43.64 24.39 -145.93
CA VAL A 625 42.49 25.29 -145.90
C VAL A 625 42.62 26.32 -147.01
N ARG A 626 41.50 26.86 -147.49
CA ARG A 626 41.56 28.02 -148.38
C ARG A 626 42.00 29.23 -147.58
N CYS A 627 43.09 29.86 -148.00
CA CYS A 627 43.52 31.12 -147.43
C CYS A 627 42.41 32.16 -147.70
N ARG A 628 41.92 32.83 -146.67
CA ARG A 628 41.21 34.10 -146.79
C ARG A 628 42.04 35.13 -146.04
N ASP A 629 42.02 36.36 -146.54
CA ASP A 629 42.71 37.51 -145.93
C ASP A 629 42.36 37.69 -144.45
#